data_AF-A0AAW0XXL6-F1
#
_entry.id   AF-A0AAW0XXL6-F1
#
_cell.length_a   1.000
_cell.length_b   1.000
_cell.length_c   1.000
_cell.angle_alpha   90.00
_cell.angle_beta   90.00
_cell.angle_gamma   90.00
#
_symmetry.space_group_name_H-M   'P 1'
#
loop_
_entity.id
_entity.type
_entity.pdbx_description
1 polymer ?
#
loop_
_entity_poly.entity_id
_entity_poly.type
_entity_poly.pdbx_seq_one_letter_code
_entity_poly.pdbx_strand_id
1 'polypeptide(L)'
;SCCPGCHACLYHQKVYAHTHSVPTPDPCNTCTCNHGSVVCDTVRCPEIHCVDAHLLPDHCCPTCTHCHHLGTTYQSGSEWWLEEDPCVKCRCESGSVTCVSQAGYCNPQCP
;
A
#
# COMPACT_ATOMS: atom_id res chain seq x y z
N SER A 1 -28.24 -28.06 21.46
CA SER A 1 -28.68 -26.65 21.61
C SER A 1 -27.82 -25.79 20.70
N CYS A 2 -28.43 -24.94 19.86
CA CYS A 2 -27.71 -23.99 19.02
C CYS A 2 -27.97 -22.58 19.59
N CYS A 3 -26.91 -21.89 20.03
CA CYS A 3 -27.01 -20.51 20.47
C CYS A 3 -26.46 -19.61 19.36
N PRO A 4 -27.30 -18.74 18.74
CA PRO A 4 -26.88 -17.87 17.65
C PRO A 4 -25.85 -16.80 18.05
N GLY A 5 -25.53 -16.67 19.35
CA GLY A 5 -24.56 -15.70 19.87
C GLY A 5 -23.23 -16.27 20.37
N CYS A 6 -23.06 -17.60 20.46
CA CYS A 6 -21.84 -18.18 21.05
C CYS A 6 -20.56 -17.92 20.25
N HIS A 7 -20.69 -17.62 18.96
CA HIS A 7 -19.55 -17.31 18.11
C HIS A 7 -19.33 -15.80 17.93
N ALA A 8 -20.19 -14.97 18.52
CA ALA A 8 -20.09 -13.52 18.46
C ALA A 8 -19.24 -12.99 19.61
N CYS A 9 -18.51 -11.91 19.36
CA CYS A 9 -17.64 -11.24 20.33
C CYS A 9 -18.30 -9.97 20.82
N LEU A 10 -18.23 -9.71 22.13
CA LEU A 10 -18.59 -8.42 22.71
C LEU A 10 -17.31 -7.59 22.88
N TYR A 11 -17.20 -6.50 22.14
CA TYR A 11 -16.06 -5.59 22.21
C TYR A 11 -16.54 -4.14 22.25
N HIS A 12 -16.10 -3.37 23.26
CA HIS A 12 -16.55 -1.99 23.49
C HIS A 12 -18.09 -1.82 23.39
N GLN A 13 -18.84 -2.70 24.06
CA GLN A 13 -20.31 -2.72 24.08
C GLN A 13 -20.98 -2.96 22.71
N LYS A 14 -20.22 -3.33 21.67
CA LYS A 14 -20.73 -3.74 20.36
C LYS A 14 -20.53 -5.24 20.15
N VAL A 15 -21.50 -5.86 19.48
CA VAL A 15 -21.46 -7.29 19.15
C VAL A 15 -20.94 -7.46 17.72
N TYR A 16 -19.87 -8.23 17.57
CA TYR A 16 -19.26 -8.58 16.29
C TYR A 16 -19.52 -10.05 15.99
N ALA A 17 -20.01 -10.37 14.79
CA ALA A 17 -20.20 -11.75 14.39
C ALA A 17 -18.84 -12.44 14.16
N HIS A 18 -18.86 -13.77 14.15
CA HIS A 18 -17.71 -14.58 13.74
C HIS A 18 -17.11 -14.08 12.42
N THR A 19 -15.78 -14.09 12.30
CA THR A 19 -14.98 -13.60 11.16
C THR A 19 -15.10 -12.11 10.84
N HIS A 20 -15.88 -11.32 11.59
CA HIS A 20 -15.92 -9.87 11.37
C HIS A 20 -14.73 -9.17 12.02
N SER A 21 -14.21 -8.17 11.32
CA SER A 21 -13.18 -7.27 11.81
C SER A 21 -13.69 -6.43 12.97
N VAL A 22 -12.85 -6.30 13.98
CA VAL A 22 -13.07 -5.50 15.18
C VAL A 22 -12.19 -4.26 15.09
N PRO A 23 -12.74 -3.03 15.26
CA PRO A 23 -11.98 -1.80 15.22
C PRO A 23 -10.90 -1.76 16.30
N THR A 24 -9.70 -1.31 15.93
CA THR A 24 -8.55 -1.12 16.81
C THR A 24 -8.00 0.29 16.63
N PRO A 25 -7.59 0.98 17.71
CA PRO A 25 -6.94 2.29 17.63
C PRO A 25 -5.51 2.20 17.09
N ASP A 26 -4.89 1.02 17.14
CA ASP A 26 -3.56 0.78 16.60
C ASP A 26 -3.67 0.29 15.15
N PRO A 27 -3.19 1.07 14.15
CA PRO A 27 -3.24 0.67 12.75
C PRO A 27 -2.32 -0.51 12.44
N CYS A 28 -1.37 -0.83 13.32
CA CYS A 28 -0.49 -1.99 13.20
C CYS A 28 -1.09 -3.29 13.73
N ASN A 29 -2.32 -3.27 14.22
CA ASN A 29 -3.03 -4.48 14.59
C ASN A 29 -4.27 -4.64 13.72
N THR A 30 -4.57 -5.89 13.39
CA THR A 30 -5.82 -6.29 12.75
C THR A 30 -6.52 -7.27 13.66
N CYS A 31 -7.68 -6.87 14.20
CA CYS A 31 -8.45 -7.68 15.12
C CYS A 31 -9.67 -8.29 14.43
N THR A 32 -9.96 -9.55 14.71
CA THR A 32 -11.09 -10.30 14.16
C THR A 32 -11.78 -11.10 15.26
N CYS A 33 -13.11 -11.17 15.19
CA CYS A 33 -13.86 -12.05 16.08
C CYS A 33 -13.73 -13.51 15.64
N ASN A 34 -13.12 -14.35 16.45
CA ASN A 34 -12.91 -15.76 16.19
C ASN A 34 -13.53 -16.60 17.32
N HIS A 35 -14.57 -17.36 17.00
CA HIS A 35 -15.34 -18.21 17.92
C HIS A 35 -15.62 -17.56 19.30
N GLY A 36 -16.11 -16.31 19.32
CA GLY A 36 -16.46 -15.60 20.55
C GLY A 36 -15.28 -14.92 21.27
N SER A 37 -14.07 -15.01 20.73
CA SER A 37 -12.88 -14.30 21.23
C SER A 37 -12.37 -13.31 20.19
N VAL A 38 -11.99 -12.10 20.62
CA VAL A 38 -11.29 -11.16 19.74
C VAL A 38 -9.83 -11.57 19.65
N VAL A 39 -9.37 -11.88 18.45
CA VAL A 39 -7.98 -12.24 18.15
C VAL A 39 -7.38 -11.12 17.32
N CYS A 40 -6.21 -10.64 17.70
CA CYS A 40 -5.50 -9.57 17.00
C CYS A 40 -4.15 -10.07 16.50
N ASP A 41 -3.86 -9.78 15.24
CA ASP A 41 -2.60 -10.08 14.59
C ASP A 41 -1.87 -8.77 14.27
N THR A 42 -0.55 -8.76 14.47
CA THR A 42 0.29 -7.61 14.14
C THR A 42 0.62 -7.61 12.65
N VAL A 43 0.38 -6.46 12.01
CA VAL A 43 0.72 -6.21 10.61
C VAL A 43 2.23 -6.25 10.44
N ARG A 44 2.72 -7.09 9.51
CA ARG A 44 4.13 -7.11 9.12
C ARG A 44 4.32 -6.22 7.91
N CYS A 45 5.15 -5.20 8.05
CA CYS A 45 5.42 -4.28 6.96
C CYS A 45 6.36 -4.92 5.92
N PRO A 46 6.13 -4.64 4.62
CA PRO A 46 7.07 -5.04 3.58
C PRO A 46 8.39 -4.27 3.73
N GLU A 47 9.47 -4.89 3.28
CA GLU A 47 10.76 -4.21 3.17
C GLU A 47 10.69 -3.18 2.04
N ILE A 48 11.15 -1.95 2.31
CA ILE A 48 11.20 -0.86 1.34
C ILE A 48 12.62 -0.32 1.24
N HIS A 49 13.04 0.07 0.04
CA HIS A 49 14.42 0.49 -0.26
C HIS A 49 14.54 1.97 -0.69
N CYS A 50 13.50 2.77 -0.49
CA CYS A 50 13.56 4.21 -0.79
C CYS A 50 14.19 5.01 0.35
N VAL A 51 14.81 6.14 0.01
CA VAL A 51 15.47 7.03 0.99
C VAL A 51 14.44 7.83 1.79
N ASP A 52 13.37 8.31 1.14
CA ASP A 52 12.31 9.12 1.75
C ASP A 52 11.04 8.30 2.01
N ALA A 53 11.13 7.38 2.97
CA ALA A 53 10.00 6.64 3.47
C ALA A 53 9.16 7.50 4.44
N HIS A 54 7.84 7.53 4.26
CA HIS A 54 6.93 8.32 5.09
C HIS A 54 5.84 7.46 5.73
N LEU A 55 5.62 7.62 7.03
CA LEU A 55 4.50 6.99 7.73
C LEU A 55 3.27 7.91 7.62
N LEU A 56 2.27 7.48 6.87
CA LEU A 56 1.03 8.23 6.70
C LEU A 56 0.14 8.13 7.96
N PRO A 57 -0.72 9.14 8.23
CA PRO A 57 -1.76 9.01 9.24
C PRO A 57 -2.62 7.76 9.01
N ASP A 58 -3.00 7.09 10.09
CA ASP A 58 -3.81 5.86 10.09
C ASP A 58 -3.19 4.65 9.36
N HIS A 59 -1.92 4.71 8.96
CA HIS A 59 -1.19 3.60 8.34
C HIS A 59 -0.20 2.99 9.33
N CYS A 60 -0.06 1.65 9.30
CA CYS A 60 1.00 0.97 10.06
C CYS A 60 2.37 1.09 9.40
N CYS A 61 2.39 0.97 8.06
CA CYS A 61 3.63 0.79 7.33
C CYS A 61 4.06 2.07 6.62
N PRO A 62 5.37 2.35 6.61
CA PRO A 62 5.89 3.46 5.84
C PRO A 62 5.68 3.19 4.34
N THR A 63 5.42 4.25 3.59
CA THR A 63 5.26 4.20 2.14
C THR A 63 6.23 5.16 1.48
N CYS A 64 6.69 4.80 0.29
CA CYS A 64 7.52 5.66 -0.53
C CYS A 64 6.62 6.52 -1.41
N THR A 65 6.56 7.81 -1.11
CA THR A 65 5.68 8.74 -1.83
C THR A 65 6.32 9.33 -3.08
N HIS A 66 7.64 9.19 -3.22
CA HIS A 66 8.41 9.77 -4.31
C HIS A 66 9.55 8.86 -4.78
N CYS A 67 9.96 9.02 -6.02
CA CYS A 67 11.17 8.44 -6.60
C CYS A 67 12.14 9.54 -7.00
N HIS A 68 13.44 9.27 -6.89
CA HIS A 68 14.48 10.15 -7.41
C HIS A 68 15.05 9.58 -8.71
N HIS A 69 14.98 10.34 -9.79
CA HIS A 69 15.52 9.98 -11.09
C HIS A 69 16.26 11.16 -11.71
N LEU A 70 17.55 10.99 -12.01
CA LEU A 70 18.39 12.02 -12.65
C LEU A 70 18.33 13.39 -11.95
N GLY A 71 18.34 13.39 -10.62
CA GLY A 71 18.27 14.62 -9.82
C GLY A 71 16.87 15.26 -9.72
N THR A 72 15.86 14.66 -10.35
CA THR A 72 14.45 15.09 -10.27
C THR A 72 13.64 14.17 -9.37
N THR A 73 12.72 14.74 -8.61
CA THR A 73 11.80 14.00 -7.73
C THR A 73 10.44 13.85 -8.41
N TYR A 74 9.98 12.61 -8.54
CA TYR A 74 8.70 12.26 -9.14
C TYR A 74 7.79 11.65 -8.07
N GLN A 75 6.50 12.01 -8.07
CA GLN A 75 5.52 11.39 -7.17
C GLN A 75 5.25 9.94 -7.58
N SER A 76 4.96 9.06 -6.62
CA SER A 76 4.50 7.69 -6.93
C SER A 76 3.25 7.74 -7.81
N GLY A 77 3.24 6.94 -8.89
CA GLY A 77 2.23 6.95 -9.94
C GLY A 77 2.57 7.88 -11.11
N SER A 78 3.60 8.72 -11.03
CA SER A 78 4.02 9.58 -12.13
C SER A 78 4.65 8.78 -13.26
N GLU A 79 4.39 9.21 -14.50
CA GLU A 79 5.03 8.69 -15.70
C GLU A 79 5.61 9.84 -16.53
N TRP A 80 6.79 9.66 -17.10
CA TRP A 80 7.46 10.68 -17.92
C TRP A 80 8.28 10.03 -19.04
N TRP A 81 8.61 10.83 -20.05
CA TRP A 81 9.52 10.44 -21.13
C TRP A 81 10.90 11.05 -20.86
N LEU A 82 11.97 10.38 -21.30
CA LEU A 82 13.30 10.95 -21.21
C LEU A 82 13.52 12.02 -22.28
N GLU A 83 14.17 13.12 -21.91
CA GLU A 83 14.58 14.15 -22.87
C GLU A 83 15.69 13.64 -23.81
N GLU A 84 16.56 12.77 -23.29
CA GLU A 84 17.66 12.15 -24.05
C GLU A 84 17.17 11.10 -25.04
N ASP A 85 16.07 10.42 -24.72
CA ASP A 85 15.44 9.40 -25.56
C ASP A 85 13.90 9.46 -25.43
N PRO A 86 13.20 10.11 -26.38
CA PRO A 86 11.74 10.23 -26.33
C PRO A 86 11.02 8.88 -26.50
N CYS A 87 11.75 7.80 -26.81
CA CYS A 87 11.21 6.46 -26.88
C CYS A 87 11.25 5.71 -25.55
N VAL A 88 11.91 6.26 -24.52
CA VAL A 88 11.96 5.65 -23.20
C VAL A 88 10.93 6.30 -22.28
N LYS A 89 9.98 5.50 -21.82
CA LYS A 89 8.98 5.92 -20.82
C LYS A 89 9.38 5.37 -19.46
N CYS A 90 9.48 6.24 -18.47
CA CYS A 90 9.73 5.90 -17.08
C CYS A 90 8.46 6.04 -16.25
N ARG A 91 8.34 5.21 -15.20
CA ARG A 91 7.30 5.28 -14.18
C ARG A 91 7.92 5.23 -12.80
N CYS A 92 7.42 6.06 -11.89
CA CYS A 92 7.70 5.99 -10.47
C CYS A 92 6.62 5.15 -9.78
N GLU A 93 7.01 4.09 -9.09
CA GLU A 93 6.12 3.22 -8.33
C GLU A 93 6.74 2.94 -6.95
N SER A 94 6.13 3.47 -5.89
CA SER A 94 6.55 3.22 -4.51
C SER A 94 8.06 3.40 -4.29
N GLY A 95 8.63 4.50 -4.78
CA GLY A 95 10.05 4.82 -4.63
C GLY A 95 10.99 4.16 -5.64
N SER A 96 10.48 3.28 -6.50
CA SER A 96 11.24 2.63 -7.56
C SER A 96 10.92 3.23 -8.92
N VAL A 97 11.97 3.52 -9.70
CA VAL A 97 11.84 4.00 -11.07
C VAL A 97 12.02 2.83 -12.03
N THR A 98 11.05 2.63 -12.92
CA THR A 98 11.16 1.64 -14.01
C THR A 98 11.07 2.35 -15.34
N CYS A 99 12.09 2.21 -16.18
CA CYS A 99 12.13 2.78 -17.52
C CYS A 99 12.08 1.67 -18.57
N VAL A 100 11.20 1.83 -19.56
CA VAL A 100 11.00 0.87 -20.64
C VAL A 100 11.13 1.54 -22.00
N SER A 101 11.92 0.93 -22.89
CA SER A 101 12.03 1.38 -24.28
C SER A 101 10.81 0.97 -25.08
N GLN A 102 10.18 1.90 -25.78
CA GLN A 102 9.05 1.67 -26.66
C GLN A 102 9.47 1.54 -28.13
N ALA A 103 10.61 0.90 -28.39
CA ALA A 103 11.24 0.82 -29.72
C ALA A 103 10.34 0.26 -30.85
N GLY A 104 9.23 -0.42 -30.53
CA GLY A 104 8.24 -0.89 -31.52
C GLY A 104 7.11 0.08 -31.88
N TYR A 105 6.90 1.13 -31.07
CA TYR A 105 5.77 2.09 -31.23
C TYR A 105 6.21 3.55 -31.22
N CYS A 106 7.47 3.80 -30.84
CA CYS A 106 8.04 5.12 -30.85
C CYS A 106 8.36 5.54 -32.28
N ASN A 107 7.65 6.55 -32.76
CA ASN A 107 8.06 7.31 -33.94
C ASN A 107 8.71 8.61 -33.46
N PRO A 108 10.05 8.71 -33.47
CA PRO A 108 10.77 9.91 -33.02
C PRO A 108 10.54 11.14 -33.93
N GLN A 109 9.70 11.02 -34.97
CA GLN A 109 9.36 12.08 -35.93
C GLN A 109 7.94 12.66 -35.75
N CYS A 110 7.27 12.44 -34.61
CA CYS A 110 6.04 13.19 -34.33
C CYS A 110 6.39 14.67 -34.01
N PRO A 111 5.74 15.65 -34.67
CA PRO A 111 6.16 17.05 -34.73
C PRO A 111 6.08 17.81 -33.41
#